data_AF-A0A497TFT8-F1
#
_entry.id   AF-A0A497TFT8-F1
#
_cell.length_a   1.000
_cell.length_b   1.000
_cell.length_c   1.000
_cell.angle_alpha   90.00
_cell.angle_beta   90.00
_cell.angle_gamma   90.00
#
_symmetry.space_group_name_H-M   'P 1'
#
loop_
_entity.id
_entity.type
_entity.pdbx_description
1 polymer ?
#
loop_
_entity_poly.entity_id
_entity_poly.type
_entity_poly.pdbx_seq_one_letter_code
_entity_poly.pdbx_strand_id
1 'polypeptide(L)'
;MKKTALLFFLLILSLPVLAFQPFFDNDPKTRHAPEDPGLTDFDLEVLALCGNWGDEVEAVDFEQMMLNKSNTAVLQRIRKAVGGRIFSKARDNRQFAHELRRVWFEQKGFKHVFCGEPGSGRDLGGLHYAARYWQAQDNNWAGYRKLKSNYRKRPVEKCRAFYLKESIKPPIYTISLQFKNPYEPRNNIKCLSGYNHEMNAEDILIAGTRAFKQANRRVGKNTKDACLFYTRPAGKKRHFSTLVIKQRALRTFYPMTDKKPYCKKNRKNYKACLCSNL
;
A
#
# COMPACT_ATOMS: atom_id res chain seq x y z
N MET A 1 -49.14 -50.97 -8.59
CA MET A 1 -47.70 -50.96 -8.24
C MET A 1 -47.20 -49.52 -8.26
N LYS A 2 -47.07 -48.87 -7.09
CA LYS A 2 -46.63 -47.47 -6.97
C LYS A 2 -45.10 -47.46 -6.80
N LYS A 3 -44.37 -46.79 -7.72
CA LYS A 3 -42.93 -46.56 -7.59
C LYS A 3 -42.69 -45.29 -6.78
N THR A 4 -42.11 -45.45 -5.60
CA THR A 4 -41.69 -44.37 -4.71
C THR A 4 -40.35 -43.80 -5.23
N ALA A 5 -40.33 -42.54 -5.62
CA ALA A 5 -39.09 -41.82 -5.95
C ALA A 5 -38.43 -41.35 -4.65
N LEU A 6 -37.21 -41.83 -4.40
CA LEU A 6 -36.40 -41.42 -3.26
C LEU A 6 -35.58 -40.19 -3.68
N LEU A 7 -35.99 -39.00 -3.23
CA LEU A 7 -35.19 -37.77 -3.38
C LEU A 7 -34.06 -37.81 -2.36
N PHE A 8 -32.82 -37.96 -2.83
CA PHE A 8 -31.62 -37.72 -2.02
C PHE A 8 -31.35 -36.21 -1.98
N PHE A 9 -31.63 -35.58 -0.83
CA PHE A 9 -31.13 -34.25 -0.51
C PHE A 9 -29.66 -34.37 -0.07
N LEU A 10 -28.73 -33.99 -0.96
CA LEU A 10 -27.32 -33.84 -0.59
C LEU A 10 -27.18 -32.55 0.23
N LEU A 11 -27.08 -32.67 1.55
CA LEU A 11 -26.68 -31.57 2.43
C LEU A 11 -25.17 -31.34 2.22
N ILE A 12 -24.80 -30.35 1.41
CA ILE A 12 -23.41 -29.91 1.30
C ILE A 12 -23.09 -29.13 2.58
N LEU A 13 -22.49 -29.82 3.56
CA LEU A 13 -21.84 -29.18 4.70
C LEU A 13 -20.66 -28.36 4.17
N SER A 14 -20.87 -27.07 3.93
CA SER A 14 -19.80 -26.11 3.67
C SER A 14 -18.93 -26.03 4.92
N LEU A 15 -17.77 -26.68 4.90
CA LEU A 15 -16.75 -26.49 5.94
C LEU A 15 -16.48 -24.99 6.10
N PRO A 16 -16.43 -24.46 7.34
CA PRO A 16 -16.12 -23.05 7.53
C PRO A 16 -14.73 -22.81 6.96
N VAL A 17 -14.65 -22.00 5.90
CA VAL A 17 -13.39 -21.44 5.45
C VAL A 17 -12.85 -20.68 6.64
N LEU A 18 -11.76 -21.18 7.26
CA LEU A 18 -11.11 -20.50 8.37
C LEU A 18 -10.77 -19.07 7.91
N ALA A 19 -11.53 -18.10 8.40
CA ALA A 19 -11.36 -16.70 8.07
C ALA A 19 -9.99 -16.24 8.60
N PHE A 20 -9.33 -15.36 7.86
CA PHE A 20 -8.12 -14.72 8.36
C PHE A 20 -8.42 -13.90 9.62
N GLN A 21 -7.42 -13.70 10.49
CA GLN A 21 -7.59 -12.73 11.57
C GLN A 21 -7.75 -11.33 10.98
N PRO A 22 -8.63 -10.49 11.51
CA PRO A 22 -8.90 -9.18 10.93
C PRO A 22 -7.68 -8.24 11.01
N PHE A 23 -7.54 -7.39 10.00
CA PHE A 23 -6.78 -6.14 10.06
C PHE A 23 -7.54 -5.02 10.76
N PHE A 24 -8.87 -5.03 10.68
CA PHE A 24 -9.76 -4.02 11.26
C PHE A 24 -10.92 -4.69 11.97
N ASP A 25 -11.24 -4.21 13.17
CA ASP A 25 -12.44 -4.60 13.90
C ASP A 25 -12.91 -3.47 14.82
N ASN A 26 -14.10 -3.64 15.39
CA ASN A 26 -14.69 -2.69 16.32
C ASN A 26 -14.49 -3.12 17.79
N ASP A 27 -13.67 -4.14 18.07
CA ASP A 27 -13.39 -4.57 19.44
C ASP A 27 -12.17 -3.81 19.98
N PRO A 28 -12.35 -2.87 20.93
CA PRO A 28 -11.23 -2.13 21.51
C PRO A 28 -10.20 -3.02 22.22
N LYS A 29 -10.51 -4.28 22.50
CA LYS A 29 -9.57 -5.26 23.05
C LYS A 29 -8.60 -5.79 21.99
N THR A 30 -8.94 -5.75 20.72
CA THR A 30 -8.08 -6.19 19.62
C THR A 30 -7.06 -5.10 19.26
N ARG A 31 -6.05 -4.92 20.11
CA ARG A 31 -5.06 -3.84 19.97
C ARG A 31 -4.41 -3.70 18.58
N HIS A 32 -4.30 -4.78 17.80
CA HIS A 32 -3.67 -4.76 16.48
C HIS A 32 -4.61 -4.36 15.34
N ALA A 33 -5.92 -4.41 15.57
CA ALA A 33 -6.96 -4.13 14.60
C ALA A 33 -7.66 -2.83 15.02
N PRO A 34 -7.33 -1.68 14.41
CA PRO A 34 -8.15 -0.48 14.60
C PRO A 34 -9.54 -0.65 13.97
N GLU A 35 -10.41 0.33 14.20
CA GLU A 35 -11.65 0.47 13.45
C GLU A 35 -11.40 0.55 11.94
N ASP A 36 -12.44 0.31 11.14
CA ASP A 36 -12.36 0.43 9.69
C ASP A 36 -11.83 1.82 9.26
N PRO A 37 -10.98 1.90 8.22
CA PRO A 37 -10.51 3.18 7.73
C PRO A 37 -11.67 3.96 7.11
N GLY A 38 -11.75 5.27 7.36
CA GLY A 38 -12.69 6.14 6.66
C GLY A 38 -12.37 6.19 5.16
N LEU A 39 -13.30 5.70 4.32
CA LEU A 39 -13.15 5.68 2.87
C LEU A 39 -13.81 6.91 2.24
N THR A 40 -13.10 7.54 1.30
CA THR A 40 -13.64 8.56 0.40
C THR A 40 -14.10 7.96 -0.92
N ASP A 41 -14.90 8.68 -1.71
CA ASP A 41 -15.27 8.23 -3.06
C ASP A 41 -14.05 7.94 -3.93
N PHE A 42 -12.99 8.75 -3.79
CA PHE A 42 -11.74 8.54 -4.52
C PHE A 42 -10.99 7.28 -4.06
N ASP A 43 -11.12 6.88 -2.78
CA ASP A 43 -10.58 5.60 -2.30
C ASP A 43 -11.29 4.43 -3.00
N LEU A 44 -12.61 4.49 -3.12
CA LEU A 44 -13.40 3.45 -3.79
C LEU A 44 -13.03 3.34 -5.28
N GLU A 45 -12.82 4.47 -5.97
CA GLU A 45 -12.33 4.47 -7.36
C GLU A 45 -10.93 3.85 -7.48
N VAL A 46 -10.02 4.14 -6.54
CA VAL A 46 -8.67 3.53 -6.50
C VAL A 46 -8.74 2.02 -6.22
N LEU A 47 -9.63 1.57 -5.33
CA LEU A 47 -9.85 0.14 -5.06
C LEU A 47 -10.44 -0.58 -6.27
N ALA A 48 -11.38 0.05 -6.97
CA ALA A 48 -11.94 -0.48 -8.22
C ALA A 48 -10.87 -0.60 -9.30
N LEU A 49 -10.02 0.43 -9.45
CA LEU A 49 -8.88 0.41 -10.37
C LEU A 49 -7.85 -0.67 -10.02
N CYS A 50 -7.66 -0.98 -8.73
CA CYS A 50 -6.81 -2.09 -8.28
C CYS A 50 -7.37 -3.48 -8.59
N GLY A 51 -8.66 -3.61 -8.88
CA GLY A 51 -9.29 -4.89 -9.26
C GLY A 51 -9.23 -5.98 -8.20
N ASN A 52 -9.26 -7.23 -8.64
CA ASN A 52 -9.13 -8.42 -7.80
C ASN A 52 -7.70 -8.55 -7.22
N TRP A 53 -7.52 -9.54 -6.34
CA TRP A 53 -6.23 -9.77 -5.69
C TRP A 53 -5.16 -10.30 -6.66
N GLY A 54 -4.21 -9.44 -6.99
CA GLY A 54 -3.09 -9.76 -7.87
C GLY A 54 -3.21 -9.20 -9.28
N ASP A 55 -4.34 -8.60 -9.62
CA ASP A 55 -4.58 -7.98 -10.92
C ASP A 55 -3.50 -6.95 -11.28
N GLU A 56 -3.24 -6.82 -12.58
CA GLU A 56 -2.48 -5.69 -13.11
C GLU A 56 -3.36 -4.45 -13.19
N VAL A 57 -2.72 -3.27 -13.15
CA VAL A 57 -3.42 -2.00 -13.30
C VAL A 57 -2.84 -1.29 -14.51
N GLU A 58 -3.70 -1.02 -15.50
CA GLU A 58 -3.27 -0.32 -16.70
C GLU A 58 -3.09 1.17 -16.43
N ALA A 59 -1.95 1.69 -16.89
CA ALA A 59 -1.59 3.08 -16.65
C ALA A 59 -2.57 4.06 -17.33
N VAL A 60 -3.19 3.66 -18.43
CA VAL A 60 -4.18 4.47 -19.13
C VAL A 60 -5.48 4.60 -18.35
N ASP A 61 -5.91 3.55 -17.65
CA ASP A 61 -7.14 3.56 -16.84
C ASP A 61 -6.98 4.50 -15.64
N PHE A 62 -5.80 4.53 -15.03
CA PHE A 62 -5.48 5.56 -14.03
C PHE A 62 -5.57 6.98 -14.59
N GLU A 63 -5.01 7.22 -15.78
CA GLU A 63 -5.06 8.55 -16.40
C GLU A 63 -6.50 8.97 -16.69
N GLN A 64 -7.34 8.04 -17.19
CA GLN A 64 -8.75 8.27 -17.43
C GLN A 64 -9.51 8.53 -16.12
N MET A 65 -9.31 7.70 -15.09
CA MET A 65 -9.87 7.91 -13.75
C MET A 65 -9.55 9.31 -13.23
N MET A 66 -8.28 9.75 -13.32
CA MET A 66 -7.89 11.09 -12.88
C MET A 66 -8.51 12.23 -13.71
N LEU A 67 -8.87 11.97 -14.98
CA LEU A 67 -9.50 12.94 -15.87
C LEU A 67 -11.03 12.93 -15.81
N ASN A 68 -11.64 11.97 -15.10
CA ASN A 68 -13.07 11.97 -14.87
C ASN A 68 -13.53 13.23 -14.13
N LYS A 69 -14.74 13.67 -14.45
CA LYS A 69 -15.33 14.88 -13.86
C LYS A 69 -15.41 14.81 -12.34
N SER A 70 -15.74 13.64 -11.77
CA SER A 70 -15.76 13.38 -10.32
C SER A 70 -14.40 13.67 -9.66
N ASN A 71 -13.30 13.37 -10.35
CA ASN A 71 -11.94 13.48 -9.81
C ASN A 71 -11.21 14.77 -10.14
N THR A 72 -11.86 15.71 -10.84
CA THR A 72 -11.24 16.98 -11.24
C THR A 72 -10.72 17.75 -10.01
N ALA A 73 -11.46 17.75 -8.91
CA ALA A 73 -11.03 18.43 -7.68
C ALA A 73 -9.81 17.74 -7.03
N VAL A 74 -9.76 16.40 -7.02
CA VAL A 74 -8.61 15.61 -6.54
C VAL A 74 -7.37 15.94 -7.37
N LEU A 75 -7.48 15.88 -8.70
CA LEU A 75 -6.38 16.18 -9.62
C LEU A 75 -5.85 17.61 -9.41
N GLN A 76 -6.75 18.58 -9.23
CA GLN A 76 -6.38 19.97 -8.95
C GLN A 76 -5.67 20.13 -7.60
N ARG A 77 -6.10 19.43 -6.55
CA ARG A 77 -5.43 19.46 -5.24
C ARG A 77 -4.04 18.84 -5.31
N ILE A 78 -3.87 17.71 -6.01
CA ILE A 78 -2.56 17.13 -6.30
C ILE A 78 -1.67 18.12 -7.07
N ARG A 79 -2.21 18.73 -8.14
CA ARG A 79 -1.50 19.75 -8.95
C ARG A 79 -1.06 20.93 -8.11
N LYS A 80 -1.95 21.48 -7.28
CA LYS A 80 -1.64 22.59 -6.37
C LYS A 80 -0.56 22.19 -5.36
N ALA A 81 -0.64 21.00 -4.77
CA ALA A 81 0.30 20.52 -3.76
C ALA A 81 1.74 20.35 -4.28
N VAL A 82 1.89 20.12 -5.59
CA VAL A 82 3.19 20.10 -6.28
C VAL A 82 3.50 21.40 -7.02
N GLY A 83 2.75 22.48 -6.79
CA GLY A 83 2.99 23.79 -7.42
C GLY A 83 2.86 23.78 -8.94
N GLY A 84 1.98 22.95 -9.49
CA GLY A 84 1.69 22.87 -10.92
C GLY A 84 2.76 22.20 -11.79
N ARG A 85 3.79 21.60 -11.18
CA ARG A 85 4.92 20.98 -11.89
C ARG A 85 5.40 19.69 -11.22
N ILE A 86 5.42 18.60 -11.97
CA ILE A 86 6.13 17.36 -11.62
C ILE A 86 7.43 17.29 -12.43
N PHE A 87 7.32 17.13 -13.74
CA PHE A 87 8.44 17.17 -14.69
C PHE A 87 8.49 18.51 -15.41
N SER A 88 7.36 18.97 -15.91
CA SER A 88 7.22 20.25 -16.61
C SER A 88 6.10 21.10 -15.99
N LYS A 89 6.00 22.38 -16.38
CA LYS A 89 4.84 23.20 -16.02
C LYS A 89 3.68 22.72 -16.90
N ALA A 90 2.82 21.86 -16.35
CA ALA A 90 1.69 21.33 -17.10
C ALA A 90 0.75 22.47 -17.54
N ARG A 91 0.31 22.45 -18.80
CA ARG A 91 -0.58 23.44 -19.39
C ARG A 91 -2.03 23.21 -18.98
N ASP A 92 -2.45 21.95 -18.99
CA ASP A 92 -3.81 21.52 -18.68
C ASP A 92 -3.84 20.29 -17.76
N ASN A 93 -5.04 19.82 -17.43
CA ASN A 93 -5.24 18.64 -16.59
C ASN A 93 -4.78 17.35 -17.26
N ARG A 94 -4.91 17.23 -18.60
CA ARG A 94 -4.48 16.06 -19.35
C ARG A 94 -2.97 15.87 -19.26
N GLN A 95 -2.21 16.92 -19.53
CA GLN A 95 -0.75 16.90 -19.39
C GLN A 95 -0.34 16.59 -17.94
N PHE A 96 -1.03 17.16 -16.95
CA PHE A 96 -0.72 16.89 -15.55
C PHE A 96 -1.03 15.44 -15.14
N ALA A 97 -2.19 14.89 -15.54
CA ALA A 97 -2.55 13.50 -15.29
C ALA A 97 -1.57 12.52 -15.96
N HIS A 98 -1.13 12.84 -17.19
CA HIS A 98 -0.10 12.08 -17.89
C HIS A 98 1.24 12.08 -17.14
N GLU A 99 1.69 13.24 -16.64
CA GLU A 99 2.91 13.30 -15.81
C GLU A 99 2.76 12.51 -14.51
N LEU A 100 1.59 12.61 -13.85
CA LEU A 100 1.30 11.86 -12.64
C LEU A 100 1.33 10.34 -12.91
N ARG A 101 0.68 9.89 -13.98
CA ARG A 101 0.74 8.51 -14.46
C ARG A 101 2.18 8.05 -14.60
N ARG A 102 3.02 8.82 -15.29
CA ARG A 102 4.44 8.46 -15.48
C ARG A 102 5.18 8.25 -14.16
N VAL A 103 4.98 9.14 -13.18
CA VAL A 103 5.58 8.98 -11.84
C VAL A 103 5.18 7.67 -11.18
N TRP A 104 3.90 7.32 -11.24
CA TRP A 104 3.36 6.21 -10.47
C TRP A 104 3.41 4.87 -11.20
N PHE A 105 3.44 4.84 -12.54
CA PHE A 105 3.32 3.60 -13.31
C PHE A 105 4.62 3.12 -13.97
N GLU A 106 5.56 4.01 -14.34
CA GLU A 106 6.79 3.60 -15.06
C GLU A 106 7.67 2.62 -14.24
N GLN A 107 7.52 2.57 -12.91
CA GLN A 107 8.15 1.56 -12.04
C GLN A 107 7.13 0.84 -11.13
N LYS A 108 5.88 0.71 -11.58
CA LYS A 108 4.80 0.01 -10.86
C LYS A 108 4.57 0.53 -9.43
N GLY A 109 4.84 1.80 -9.17
CA GLY A 109 4.65 2.43 -7.86
C GLY A 109 3.19 2.42 -7.41
N PHE A 110 2.25 2.64 -8.32
CA PHE A 110 0.81 2.60 -8.04
C PHE A 110 0.39 1.22 -7.52
N LYS A 111 0.58 0.18 -8.34
CA LYS A 111 0.26 -1.20 -7.97
C LYS A 111 0.92 -1.61 -6.65
N HIS A 112 2.21 -1.29 -6.50
CA HIS A 112 2.95 -1.63 -5.29
C HIS A 112 2.38 -0.93 -4.05
N VAL A 113 2.14 0.37 -4.09
CA VAL A 113 1.68 1.12 -2.90
C VAL A 113 0.21 0.84 -2.60
N PHE A 114 -0.66 0.91 -3.61
CA PHE A 114 -2.12 0.88 -3.42
C PHE A 114 -2.71 -0.53 -3.49
N CYS A 115 -2.29 -1.37 -4.44
CA CYS A 115 -2.99 -2.62 -4.74
C CYS A 115 -2.39 -3.85 -4.05
N GLY A 116 -1.09 -3.82 -3.76
CA GLY A 116 -0.32 -4.99 -3.37
C GLY A 116 0.07 -5.85 -4.58
N GLU A 117 1.22 -6.53 -4.48
CA GLU A 117 1.79 -7.34 -5.57
C GLU A 117 2.05 -8.77 -5.07
N PRO A 118 1.03 -9.64 -4.93
CA PRO A 118 1.28 -11.05 -4.67
C PRO A 118 2.06 -11.64 -5.85
N GLY A 119 3.13 -12.37 -5.58
CA GLY A 119 4.03 -12.87 -6.63
C GLY A 119 4.27 -14.38 -6.57
N SER A 120 4.74 -14.93 -7.69
CA SER A 120 5.11 -16.35 -7.85
C SER A 120 6.23 -16.84 -6.92
N GLY A 121 6.94 -15.92 -6.26
CA GLY A 121 8.02 -16.22 -5.30
C GLY A 121 7.58 -16.37 -3.84
N ARG A 122 6.27 -16.51 -3.56
CA ARG A 122 5.68 -16.55 -2.21
C ARG A 122 5.88 -15.28 -1.39
N ASP A 123 5.99 -14.13 -2.07
CA ASP A 123 6.11 -12.82 -1.43
C ASP A 123 4.93 -11.94 -1.86
N LEU A 124 4.69 -10.90 -1.07
CA LEU A 124 3.73 -9.85 -1.37
C LEU A 124 4.50 -8.54 -1.40
N GLY A 125 4.64 -7.94 -2.58
CA GLY A 125 5.19 -6.60 -2.72
C GLY A 125 4.23 -5.55 -2.20
N GLY A 126 4.75 -4.51 -1.53
CA GLY A 126 3.97 -3.32 -1.23
C GLY A 126 2.83 -3.53 -0.25
N LEU A 127 1.62 -3.06 -0.59
CA LEU A 127 0.43 -3.01 0.26
C LEU A 127 0.60 -1.98 1.40
N HIS A 128 0.58 -0.69 1.06
CA HIS A 128 0.88 0.42 1.98
C HIS A 128 -0.31 1.39 2.18
N TYR A 129 -1.50 0.94 1.80
CA TYR A 129 -2.72 1.74 1.74
C TYR A 129 -3.84 1.06 2.52
N ALA A 130 -4.34 1.72 3.57
CA ALA A 130 -5.27 1.13 4.54
C ALA A 130 -6.53 0.56 3.89
N ALA A 131 -7.12 1.25 2.91
CA ALA A 131 -8.33 0.78 2.24
C ALA A 131 -8.13 -0.55 1.49
N ARG A 132 -6.92 -0.83 0.99
CA ARG A 132 -6.64 -2.14 0.35
C ARG A 132 -6.49 -3.26 1.37
N TYR A 133 -6.06 -2.98 2.61
CA TYR A 133 -6.17 -3.96 3.69
C TYR A 133 -7.64 -4.25 3.99
N TRP A 134 -8.47 -3.21 4.01
CA TRP A 134 -9.90 -3.33 4.33
C TRP A 134 -10.60 -4.19 3.27
N GLN A 135 -10.39 -3.89 1.99
CA GLN A 135 -10.93 -4.70 0.89
C GLN A 135 -10.37 -6.13 0.89
N ALA A 136 -9.09 -6.31 1.22
CA ALA A 136 -8.49 -7.65 1.31
C ALA A 136 -9.04 -8.47 2.48
N GLN A 137 -9.43 -7.84 3.58
CA GLN A 137 -10.13 -8.50 4.68
C GLN A 137 -11.54 -8.89 4.26
N ASP A 138 -12.31 -7.95 3.70
CA ASP A 138 -13.71 -8.15 3.31
C ASP A 138 -13.86 -9.29 2.26
N ASN A 139 -12.97 -9.30 1.27
CA ASN A 139 -12.92 -10.36 0.26
C ASN A 139 -12.20 -11.64 0.73
N ASN A 140 -11.80 -11.72 2.00
CA ASN A 140 -11.07 -12.85 2.59
C ASN A 140 -9.82 -13.22 1.77
N TRP A 141 -9.07 -12.23 1.28
CA TRP A 141 -7.80 -12.39 0.57
C TRP A 141 -6.61 -12.37 1.51
N ALA A 142 -6.68 -11.61 2.59
CA ALA A 142 -5.61 -11.50 3.57
C ALA A 142 -6.14 -11.11 4.95
N GLY A 143 -5.32 -11.33 5.96
CA GLY A 143 -5.56 -10.81 7.30
C GLY A 143 -4.31 -10.82 8.16
N TYR A 144 -4.44 -10.28 9.37
CA TYR A 144 -3.36 -10.20 10.32
C TYR A 144 -2.83 -11.59 10.65
N ARG A 145 -1.51 -11.68 10.86
CA ARG A 145 -0.90 -12.89 11.41
C ARG A 145 0.30 -12.53 12.24
N LYS A 146 0.16 -12.58 13.56
CA LYS A 146 1.28 -12.39 14.47
C LYS A 146 2.34 -13.47 14.26
N LEU A 147 3.54 -13.05 13.86
CA LEU A 147 4.68 -13.96 13.75
C LEU A 147 5.44 -14.04 15.07
N LYS A 148 5.66 -15.27 15.57
CA LYS A 148 6.48 -15.50 16.75
C LYS A 148 7.95 -15.59 16.33
N SER A 149 8.73 -14.56 16.67
CA SER A 149 10.19 -14.61 16.60
C SER A 149 10.69 -15.73 17.52
N ASN A 150 11.23 -16.82 16.96
CA ASN A 150 11.99 -17.80 17.72
C ASN A 150 13.41 -17.82 17.16
N TYR A 151 14.39 -17.47 17.98
CA TYR A 151 15.80 -17.42 17.59
C TYR A 151 16.45 -18.81 17.49
N ARG A 152 15.85 -19.84 18.09
CA ARG A 152 16.37 -21.23 18.12
C ARG A 152 15.83 -22.11 17.00
N LYS A 153 14.70 -21.74 16.40
CA LYS A 153 14.17 -22.40 15.21
C LYS A 153 14.47 -21.50 14.03
N ARG A 154 14.90 -22.06 12.88
CA ARG A 154 14.76 -21.34 11.61
C ARG A 154 13.33 -20.81 11.60
N PRO A 155 13.10 -19.48 11.43
CA PRO A 155 11.75 -18.97 11.45
C PRO A 155 10.93 -19.82 10.48
N VAL A 156 9.71 -20.17 10.89
CA VAL A 156 8.83 -21.11 10.17
C VAL A 156 8.59 -20.66 8.73
N GLU A 157 8.91 -19.39 8.45
CA GLU A 157 8.74 -18.66 7.21
C GLU A 157 10.02 -17.86 6.89
N LYS A 158 10.16 -17.35 5.66
CA LYS A 158 11.33 -16.56 5.18
C LYS A 158 11.68 -15.31 6.04
N CYS A 159 10.94 -15.04 7.11
CA CYS A 159 11.03 -13.90 7.99
C CYS A 159 12.08 -14.08 9.08
N ARG A 160 13.30 -13.61 8.83
CA ARG A 160 14.36 -13.57 9.85
C ARG A 160 13.92 -12.74 11.06
N ALA A 161 14.12 -13.27 12.27
CA ALA A 161 13.73 -12.64 13.55
C ALA A 161 14.14 -11.17 13.71
N PHE A 162 15.34 -10.81 13.22
CA PHE A 162 15.82 -9.43 13.23
C PHE A 162 14.93 -8.43 12.49
N TYR A 163 14.18 -8.90 11.48
CA TYR A 163 13.30 -8.10 10.64
C TYR A 163 11.83 -8.12 11.10
N LEU A 164 11.50 -8.83 12.19
CA LEU A 164 10.15 -8.90 12.75
C LEU A 164 9.99 -7.90 13.90
N LYS A 165 9.92 -6.62 13.55
CA LYS A 165 9.61 -5.52 14.47
C LYS A 165 8.24 -4.93 14.14
N GLU A 166 7.18 -5.65 14.50
CA GLU A 166 5.83 -5.08 14.45
C GLU A 166 5.77 -3.80 15.32
N SER A 167 5.02 -2.82 14.86
CA SER A 167 4.82 -1.55 15.54
C SER A 167 3.38 -1.12 15.31
N ILE A 168 2.54 -1.38 16.31
CA ILE A 168 1.13 -1.04 16.32
C ILE A 168 1.02 0.27 17.11
N LYS A 169 1.20 1.40 16.42
CA LYS A 169 1.27 2.73 17.02
C LYS A 169 0.44 3.73 16.21
N PRO A 170 -0.82 3.98 16.56
CA PRO A 170 -1.68 4.87 15.81
C PRO A 170 -1.02 6.21 15.46
N PRO A 171 -1.16 6.69 14.22
CA PRO A 171 -2.00 6.11 13.16
C PRO A 171 -1.26 5.11 12.24
N ILE A 172 -0.02 4.75 12.54
CA ILE A 172 0.81 3.92 11.65
C ILE A 172 0.93 2.52 12.21
N TYR A 173 0.59 1.54 11.38
CA TYR A 173 0.58 0.13 11.73
C TYR A 173 1.60 -0.58 10.86
N THR A 174 2.62 -1.16 11.50
CA THR A 174 3.58 -2.06 10.86
C THR A 174 3.32 -3.46 11.39
N ILE A 175 2.75 -4.33 10.57
CA ILE A 175 2.25 -5.65 10.97
C ILE A 175 2.68 -6.75 10.00
N SER A 176 2.74 -7.98 10.50
CA SER A 176 2.82 -9.19 9.68
C SER A 176 1.42 -9.62 9.23
N LEU A 177 1.34 -10.28 8.09
CA LEU A 177 0.07 -10.73 7.54
C LEU A 177 0.19 -12.08 6.82
N GLN A 178 -0.94 -12.76 6.73
CA GLN A 178 -1.13 -13.93 5.88
C GLN A 178 -2.07 -13.56 4.72
N PHE A 179 -1.82 -14.11 3.54
CA PHE A 179 -2.60 -13.82 2.34
C PHE A 179 -2.75 -15.05 1.44
N LYS A 180 -3.86 -15.12 0.71
CA LYS A 180 -4.06 -16.03 -0.43
C LYS A 180 -3.14 -15.58 -1.55
N ASN A 181 -2.28 -16.46 -2.05
CA ASN A 181 -1.47 -16.13 -3.20
C ASN A 181 -2.12 -16.76 -4.45
N PRO A 182 -2.58 -15.97 -5.44
CA PRO A 182 -3.24 -16.51 -6.63
C PRO A 182 -2.31 -17.43 -7.45
N TYR A 183 -0.99 -17.37 -7.23
CA TYR A 183 0.00 -18.19 -7.94
C TYR A 183 0.42 -19.46 -7.18
N GLU A 184 -0.10 -19.69 -5.96
CA GLU A 184 0.33 -20.80 -5.10
C GLU A 184 -0.87 -21.42 -4.38
N PRO A 185 -0.89 -22.75 -4.16
CA PRO A 185 -2.03 -23.44 -3.55
C PRO A 185 -2.19 -23.17 -2.05
N ARG A 186 -1.20 -22.55 -1.40
CA ARG A 186 -1.20 -22.30 0.05
C ARG A 186 -1.10 -20.81 0.32
N ASN A 187 -1.77 -20.39 1.39
CA ASN A 187 -1.62 -19.04 1.93
C ASN A 187 -0.14 -18.75 2.25
N ASN A 188 0.34 -17.60 1.80
CA ASN A 188 1.68 -17.09 2.04
C ASN A 188 1.67 -15.99 3.08
N ILE A 189 2.88 -15.54 3.46
CA ILE A 189 3.10 -14.64 4.58
C ILE A 189 4.01 -13.51 4.14
N LYS A 190 3.59 -12.30 4.46
CA LYS A 190 4.43 -11.12 4.34
C LYS A 190 4.94 -10.74 5.72
N CYS A 191 6.26 -10.70 5.85
CA CYS A 191 6.92 -10.55 7.14
C CYS A 191 6.57 -9.25 7.83
N LEU A 192 6.61 -8.13 7.12
CA LEU A 192 6.12 -6.85 7.61
C LEU A 192 5.61 -6.03 6.43
N SER A 193 4.51 -5.35 6.67
CA SER A 193 4.05 -4.24 5.85
C SER A 193 3.59 -3.11 6.75
N GLY A 194 3.55 -1.90 6.19
CA GLY A 194 3.17 -0.70 6.93
C GLY A 194 2.12 0.11 6.17
N TYR A 195 1.09 0.58 6.87
CA TYR A 195 0.13 1.56 6.37
C TYR A 195 -0.13 2.65 7.41
N ASN A 196 -0.70 3.77 6.97
CA ASN A 196 -1.18 4.83 7.84
C ASN A 196 -2.70 4.84 7.75
N HIS A 197 -3.36 4.55 8.86
CA HIS A 197 -4.82 4.41 8.98
C HIS A 197 -5.56 5.73 8.70
N GLU A 198 -4.92 6.87 8.97
CA GLU A 198 -5.52 8.18 8.72
C GLU A 198 -5.39 8.62 7.25
N MET A 199 -4.53 8.00 6.42
CA MET A 199 -4.26 8.49 5.06
C MET A 199 -5.15 7.82 4.01
N ASN A 200 -5.88 8.64 3.24
CA ASN A 200 -6.61 8.19 2.06
C ASN A 200 -5.69 8.18 0.82
N ALA A 201 -6.23 7.75 -0.32
CA ALA A 201 -5.49 7.64 -1.57
C ALA A 201 -4.96 9.00 -2.06
N GLU A 202 -5.75 10.06 -1.91
CA GLU A 202 -5.33 11.41 -2.27
C GLU A 202 -4.12 11.86 -1.44
N ASP A 203 -4.13 11.65 -0.11
CA ASP A 203 -3.02 12.00 0.77
C ASP A 203 -1.72 11.30 0.35
N ILE A 204 -1.82 10.02 0.01
CA ILE A 204 -0.67 9.21 -0.43
C ILE A 204 -0.17 9.70 -1.79
N LEU A 205 -1.06 9.96 -2.75
CA LEU A 205 -0.70 10.52 -4.06
C LEU A 205 -0.01 11.88 -3.92
N ILE A 206 -0.55 12.77 -3.09
CA ILE A 206 0.04 14.08 -2.79
C ILE A 206 1.43 13.92 -2.18
N ALA A 207 1.54 13.15 -1.09
CA ALA A 207 2.79 13.00 -0.35
C ALA A 207 3.87 12.32 -1.18
N GLY A 208 3.54 11.20 -1.85
CA GLY A 208 4.44 10.46 -2.72
C GLY A 208 4.91 11.30 -3.90
N THR A 209 4.02 12.07 -4.55
CA THR A 209 4.40 12.92 -5.68
C THR A 209 5.26 14.11 -5.23
N ARG A 210 5.02 14.68 -4.05
CA ARG A 210 5.89 15.71 -3.46
C ARG A 210 7.28 15.16 -3.11
N ALA A 211 7.33 13.97 -2.51
CA ALA A 211 8.59 13.28 -2.23
C ALA A 211 9.37 13.03 -3.52
N PHE A 212 8.70 12.49 -4.54
CA PHE A 212 9.26 12.27 -5.86
C PHE A 212 9.83 13.57 -6.46
N LYS A 213 9.06 14.67 -6.43
CA LYS A 213 9.51 15.96 -6.96
C LYS A 213 10.80 16.46 -6.29
N GLN A 214 10.95 16.24 -4.98
CA GLN A 214 12.18 16.60 -4.26
C GLN A 214 13.36 15.71 -4.69
N ALA A 215 13.14 14.40 -4.79
CA ALA A 215 14.17 13.41 -5.08
C ALA A 215 14.62 13.37 -6.56
N ASN A 216 13.70 13.57 -7.50
CA ASN A 216 13.89 13.28 -8.93
C ASN A 216 15.01 14.10 -9.59
N ARG A 217 15.42 15.23 -9.00
CA ARG A 217 16.51 16.06 -9.53
C ARG A 217 17.85 15.33 -9.60
N ARG A 218 18.06 14.29 -8.79
CA ARG A 218 19.33 13.54 -8.71
C ARG A 218 19.24 12.10 -9.22
N VAL A 219 18.08 11.70 -9.78
CA VAL A 219 17.88 10.35 -10.30
C VAL A 219 18.05 10.34 -11.81
N GLY A 220 19.09 9.63 -12.27
CA GLY A 220 19.34 9.39 -13.69
C GLY A 220 18.49 8.25 -14.24
N LYS A 221 18.58 8.01 -15.55
CA LYS A 221 17.82 6.96 -16.25
C LYS A 221 18.11 5.53 -15.75
N ASN A 222 19.21 5.30 -15.03
CA ASN A 222 19.66 3.98 -14.55
C ASN A 222 19.92 3.92 -13.03
N THR A 223 19.42 4.88 -12.26
CA THR A 223 19.68 4.91 -10.81
C THR A 223 18.46 4.46 -10.00
N LYS A 224 18.75 3.93 -8.79
CA LYS A 224 17.78 3.62 -7.75
C LYS A 224 18.30 4.24 -6.46
N ASP A 225 17.45 4.98 -5.76
CA ASP A 225 17.77 5.52 -4.43
C ASP A 225 16.53 5.48 -3.54
N ALA A 226 16.74 5.70 -2.24
CA ALA A 226 15.70 5.81 -1.25
C ALA A 226 15.93 7.03 -0.35
N CYS A 227 14.85 7.68 0.04
CA CYS A 227 14.92 8.85 0.92
C CYS A 227 13.74 8.93 1.88
N LEU A 228 13.94 9.72 2.91
CA LEU A 228 12.94 10.06 3.90
C LEU A 228 12.18 11.31 3.44
N PHE A 229 10.87 11.25 3.50
CA PHE A 229 10.01 12.39 3.27
C PHE A 229 9.26 12.72 4.55
N TYR A 230 9.18 14.02 4.88
CA TYR A 230 8.39 14.46 6.01
C TYR A 230 6.93 14.68 5.60
N THR A 231 6.12 13.67 5.85
CA THR A 231 4.71 13.62 5.44
C THR A 231 3.86 14.42 6.43
N ARG A 232 3.10 15.37 5.87
CA ARG A 232 2.20 16.28 6.59
C ARG A 232 0.86 16.34 5.85
N PRO A 233 0.01 15.31 5.98
CA PRO A 233 -1.34 15.36 5.40
C PRO A 233 -2.16 16.44 6.12
N ALA A 234 -3.13 17.04 5.44
CA ALA A 234 -3.93 18.12 6.01
C ALA A 234 -4.78 17.61 7.18
N GLY A 235 -4.72 18.30 8.33
CA GLY A 235 -5.49 17.92 9.53
C GLY A 235 -5.05 16.63 10.24
N LYS A 236 -3.96 15.98 9.81
CA LYS A 236 -3.54 14.65 10.28
C LYS A 236 -2.15 14.67 10.91
N LYS A 237 -1.80 13.59 11.63
CA LYS A 237 -0.52 13.53 12.34
C LYS A 237 0.67 13.44 11.38
N ARG A 238 1.62 14.36 11.58
CA ARG A 238 2.90 14.37 10.87
C ARG A 238 3.74 13.14 11.18
N HIS A 239 4.41 12.60 10.15
CA HIS A 239 5.25 11.41 10.26
C HIS A 239 6.33 11.39 9.17
N PHE A 240 7.24 10.44 9.22
CA PHE A 240 8.15 10.17 8.12
C PHE A 240 7.58 9.09 7.21
N SER A 241 7.86 9.21 5.92
CA SER A 241 7.63 8.16 4.93
C SER A 241 8.94 7.86 4.22
N THR A 242 9.12 6.64 3.75
CA THR A 242 10.21 6.30 2.85
C THR A 242 9.69 6.34 1.42
N LEU A 243 10.40 7.04 0.54
CA LEU A 243 10.27 6.95 -0.90
C LEU A 243 11.39 6.07 -1.44
N VAL A 244 11.06 5.15 -2.33
CA VAL A 244 12.03 4.53 -3.24
C VAL A 244 11.73 5.01 -4.65
N ILE A 245 12.75 5.60 -5.27
CA ILE A 245 12.71 6.13 -6.62
C ILE A 245 13.67 5.33 -7.50
N LYS A 246 13.25 5.00 -8.72
CA LYS A 246 14.05 4.25 -9.68
C LYS A 246 13.77 4.79 -11.07
N GLN A 247 14.81 4.99 -11.88
CA GLN A 247 14.69 5.41 -13.29
C GLN A 247 13.72 6.59 -13.50
N ARG A 248 13.76 7.58 -12.60
CA ARG A 248 12.87 8.77 -12.61
C ARG A 248 11.37 8.48 -12.43
N ALA A 249 11.02 7.39 -11.76
CA ALA A 249 9.67 7.10 -11.31
C ALA A 249 9.64 6.50 -9.90
N LEU A 250 8.48 6.58 -9.26
CA LEU A 250 8.23 6.06 -7.92
C LEU A 250 8.10 4.53 -7.98
N ARG A 251 8.86 3.82 -7.15
CA ARG A 251 8.73 2.35 -6.98
C ARG A 251 7.92 1.97 -5.74
N THR A 252 8.13 2.67 -4.63
CA THR A 252 7.30 2.51 -3.43
C THR A 252 7.32 3.78 -2.59
N PHE A 253 6.26 3.98 -1.81
CA PHE A 253 6.14 5.01 -0.81
C PHE A 253 5.36 4.45 0.38
N TYR A 254 5.94 4.48 1.58
CA TYR A 254 5.30 3.89 2.76
C TYR A 254 5.60 4.66 4.04
N PRO A 255 4.66 4.69 5.00
CA PRO A 255 4.82 5.41 6.26
C PRO A 255 5.78 4.70 7.23
N MET A 256 6.37 5.47 8.14
CA MET A 256 7.27 4.98 9.17
C MET A 256 6.80 5.35 10.57
N THR A 257 6.89 4.40 11.50
CA THR A 257 6.58 4.64 12.92
C THR A 257 7.69 5.39 13.67
N ASP A 258 8.90 5.43 13.13
CA ASP A 258 10.07 5.99 13.81
C ASP A 258 10.08 7.52 13.79
N LYS A 259 10.19 8.15 14.97
CA LYS A 259 10.37 9.60 15.09
C LYS A 259 11.76 10.08 14.63
N LYS A 260 12.75 9.17 14.61
CA LYS A 260 14.11 9.39 14.13
C LYS A 260 14.51 8.20 13.24
N PRO A 261 14.05 8.17 11.97
CA PRO A 261 14.29 7.06 11.08
C PRO A 261 15.78 6.78 10.89
N TYR A 262 16.12 5.50 10.70
CA TYR A 262 17.47 5.12 10.33
C TYR A 262 17.88 5.75 8.99
N CYS A 263 19.07 6.33 8.94
CA CYS A 263 19.68 6.86 7.72
C CYS A 263 21.03 6.19 7.49
N LYS A 264 21.15 5.45 6.37
CA LYS A 264 22.39 4.75 6.02
C LYS A 264 23.55 5.72 5.78
N LYS A 265 23.28 6.87 5.13
CA LYS A 265 24.29 7.89 4.81
C LYS A 265 24.87 8.55 6.07
N ASN A 266 24.05 8.76 7.10
CA ASN A 266 24.49 9.31 8.38
C ASN A 266 23.62 8.80 9.53
N ARG A 267 24.14 7.84 10.31
CA ARG A 267 23.41 7.22 11.42
C ARG A 267 23.05 8.19 12.55
N LYS A 268 23.80 9.29 12.70
CA LYS A 268 23.58 10.31 13.74
C LYS A 268 22.60 11.40 13.28
N ASN A 269 22.41 11.58 11.98
CA ASN A 269 21.58 12.64 11.42
C ASN A 269 20.71 12.15 10.27
N TYR A 270 19.47 11.76 10.58
CA TYR A 270 18.51 11.31 9.58
C TYR A 270 18.16 12.37 8.53
N LYS A 271 18.39 13.67 8.82
CA LYS A 271 18.12 14.75 7.86
C LYS A 271 18.97 14.61 6.59
N ALA A 272 20.14 13.98 6.67
CA ALA A 272 20.98 13.70 5.51
C ALA A 272 20.31 12.75 4.49
N CYS A 273 19.31 11.98 4.89
CA CYS A 273 18.54 11.10 4.02
C CYS A 273 17.21 11.72 3.54
N LEU A 274 16.93 13.00 3.82
CA LEU A 274 15.70 13.62 3.34
C LEU A 274 15.67 13.70 1.81
N CYS A 275 14.50 13.55 1.19
CA CYS A 275 14.35 13.65 -0.27
C CYS A 275 14.76 15.02 -0.82
N SER A 276 14.68 16.09 -0.01
CA SER A 276 15.19 17.41 -0.35
C SER A 276 16.73 17.50 -0.40
N ASN A 277 17.41 16.55 0.24
CA ASN A 277 18.85 16.49 0.39
C ASN A 277 19.47 15.37 -0.46
N LEU A 278 18.62 14.53 -1.07
CA LEU A 278 19.04 13.54 -2.06
C LEU A 278 19.77 14.18 -3.20
#